data_AF-A0A965PNH0-F1
#
_entry.id   AF-A0A965PNH0-F1
#
_cell.length_a   1.000
_cell.length_b   1.000
_cell.length_c   1.000
_cell.angle_alpha   90.00
_cell.angle_beta   90.00
_cell.angle_gamma   90.00
#
_symmetry.space_group_name_H-M   'P 1'
#
loop_
_entity.id
_entity.type
_entity.pdbx_description
1 polymer ?
#
loop_
_entity_poly.entity_id
_entity_poly.type
_entity_poly.pdbx_seq_one_letter_code
_entity_poly.pdbx_strand_id
1 'polypeptide(L)'
;MILSGDKDFIQLQKFANVSQYDPVHKKVITDKDPANYLFELVLRGDRGDGIPNVLSPDNCLIEGLRQKPLTAKKIQCIKDNFSISYPEHYLRNKNLIDFEHIPEHIHTRVIDEYSVQNGKDRSKLFNYFVNNKLKNLMEHISEF
;
A
#
# COMPACT_ATOMS: atom_id res chain seq x y z
N MET A 1 -14.08 -1.37 -5.20
CA MET A 1 -13.13 -2.18 -6.01
C MET A 1 -11.85 -1.37 -6.19
N ILE A 2 -10.71 -1.97 -5.89
CA ILE A 2 -9.38 -1.39 -6.06
C ILE A 2 -8.79 -1.97 -7.35
N LEU A 3 -8.32 -1.10 -8.25
CA LEU A 3 -7.65 -1.48 -9.48
C LEU A 3 -6.15 -1.25 -9.34
N SER A 4 -5.44 -2.24 -8.82
CA SER A 4 -3.99 -2.19 -8.64
C SER A 4 -3.40 -3.58 -8.48
N GLY A 5 -2.20 -3.79 -9.00
CA GLY A 5 -1.40 -5.00 -8.75
C GLY A 5 -0.60 -4.97 -7.45
N ASP A 6 -0.64 -3.85 -6.72
CA ASP A 6 0.14 -3.61 -5.51
C ASP A 6 -0.35 -4.45 -4.33
N LYS A 7 0.56 -5.11 -3.60
CA LYS A 7 0.19 -6.03 -2.53
C LYS A 7 -0.14 -5.32 -1.22
N ASP A 8 0.18 -4.04 -1.08
CA ASP A 8 -0.09 -3.30 0.15
C ASP A 8 -1.60 -3.18 0.45
N PHE A 9 -2.43 -3.15 -0.59
CA PHE A 9 -3.88 -3.11 -0.46
C PHE A 9 -4.50 -4.40 0.09
N ILE A 10 -3.71 -5.49 0.24
CA ILE A 10 -4.18 -6.71 0.91
C ILE A 10 -4.64 -6.39 2.34
N GLN A 11 -3.99 -5.44 3.04
CA GLN A 11 -4.40 -5.06 4.39
C GLN A 11 -5.82 -4.46 4.48
N LEU A 12 -6.35 -3.94 3.36
CA LEU A 12 -7.72 -3.41 3.28
C LEU A 12 -8.76 -4.52 3.05
N GLN A 13 -8.34 -5.73 2.70
CA GLN A 13 -9.24 -6.88 2.50
C GLN A 13 -9.85 -7.40 3.81
N LYS A 14 -9.47 -6.83 4.96
CA LYS A 14 -10.16 -7.02 6.24
C LYS A 14 -11.58 -6.42 6.25
N PHE A 15 -11.84 -5.44 5.39
CA PHE A 15 -13.16 -4.82 5.26
C PHE A 15 -14.04 -5.56 4.26
N ALA A 16 -15.31 -5.75 4.61
CA ALA A 16 -16.29 -6.34 3.70
C ALA A 16 -16.44 -5.49 2.43
N ASN A 17 -16.70 -6.14 1.29
CA ASN A 17 -16.88 -5.50 -0.02
C ASN A 17 -15.64 -4.79 -0.60
N VAL A 18 -14.45 -5.04 -0.05
CA VAL A 18 -13.18 -4.63 -0.68
C VAL A 18 -12.67 -5.77 -1.55
N SER A 19 -12.56 -5.52 -2.84
CA SER A 19 -11.98 -6.44 -3.83
C SER A 19 -10.86 -5.74 -4.59
N GLN A 20 -9.83 -6.49 -4.97
CA GLN A 20 -8.68 -5.99 -5.68
C GLN A 20 -8.42 -6.76 -6.97
N TYR A 21 -8.21 -6.02 -8.06
CA TYR A 21 -7.89 -6.58 -9.36
C TYR A 21 -6.63 -5.93 -9.92
N ASP A 22 -5.72 -6.78 -10.43
CA ASP A 22 -4.51 -6.38 -11.12
C ASP A 22 -4.79 -6.31 -12.63
N PRO A 23 -4.94 -5.12 -13.22
CA PRO A 23 -5.27 -4.97 -14.64
C PRO A 23 -4.10 -5.36 -15.55
N VAL A 24 -2.86 -5.32 -15.06
CA VAL A 24 -1.66 -5.64 -15.84
C VAL A 24 -1.56 -7.15 -16.03
N HIS A 25 -1.71 -7.92 -14.95
CA HIS A 25 -1.61 -9.38 -14.98
C HIS A 25 -2.97 -10.07 -15.14
N LYS A 26 -4.07 -9.30 -15.21
CA LYS A 26 -5.45 -9.76 -15.36
C LYS A 26 -5.88 -10.78 -14.30
N LYS A 27 -5.51 -10.55 -13.05
CA LYS A 27 -5.77 -11.47 -11.93
C LYS A 27 -6.45 -10.75 -10.77
N VAL A 28 -7.28 -11.49 -10.03
CA VAL A 28 -7.79 -11.04 -8.74
C VAL A 28 -6.72 -11.27 -7.68
N ILE A 29 -6.48 -10.27 -6.83
CA ILE A 29 -5.56 -10.37 -5.69
C ILE A 29 -6.41 -10.60 -4.45
N THR A 30 -6.20 -11.75 -3.79
CA THR A 30 -6.86 -12.09 -2.53
C THR A 30 -5.87 -12.76 -1.58
N ASP A 31 -6.03 -12.47 -0.28
CA ASP A 31 -5.36 -13.20 0.79
C ASP A 31 -6.40 -13.81 1.75
N LYS A 32 -6.07 -14.95 2.36
CA LYS A 32 -6.95 -15.65 3.31
C LYS A 32 -6.88 -15.03 4.70
N ASP A 33 -5.74 -14.44 5.06
CA ASP A 33 -5.49 -13.81 6.36
C ASP A 33 -4.68 -12.51 6.19
N PRO A 34 -5.38 -11.40 5.85
CA PRO A 34 -4.76 -10.09 5.71
C PRO A 34 -4.00 -9.61 6.94
N ALA A 35 -4.43 -9.99 8.14
CA ALA A 35 -3.79 -9.59 9.39
C ALA A 35 -2.43 -10.27 9.55
N ASN A 36 -2.35 -11.57 9.26
CA ASN A 36 -1.10 -12.31 9.26
C ASN A 36 -0.16 -11.85 8.13
N TYR A 37 -0.71 -11.51 6.96
CA TYR A 37 0.06 -10.92 5.87
C TYR A 37 0.73 -9.60 6.29
N LEU A 38 -0.05 -8.67 6.85
CA LEU A 38 0.46 -7.39 7.36
C LEU A 38 1.51 -7.61 8.45
N PHE A 39 1.26 -8.51 9.40
CA PHE A 39 2.22 -8.80 10.46
C PHE A 39 3.56 -9.31 9.91
N GLU A 40 3.52 -10.21 8.93
CA GLU A 40 4.74 -10.71 8.29
C GLU A 40 5.45 -9.62 7.49
N LEU A 41 4.72 -8.75 6.78
CA LEU A 41 5.27 -7.62 6.06
C LEU A 41 5.99 -6.66 7.01
N VAL A 42 5.38 -6.32 8.15
CA VAL A 42 6.01 -5.49 9.20
C VAL A 42 7.30 -6.12 9.72
N LEU A 43 7.34 -7.44 9.94
CA LEU A 43 8.55 -8.12 10.39
C LEU A 43 9.65 -8.14 9.33
N ARG A 44 9.29 -8.43 8.07
CA ARG A 44 10.22 -8.51 6.95
C ARG A 44 10.72 -7.15 6.48
N GLY A 45 9.96 -6.09 6.76
CA GLY A 45 10.15 -4.79 6.15
C GLY A 45 9.79 -4.82 4.66
N ASP A 46 9.82 -3.64 4.05
CA ASP A 46 9.67 -3.46 2.61
C ASP A 46 10.94 -2.87 2.00
N ARG A 47 11.69 -3.68 1.28
CA ARG A 47 12.92 -3.23 0.62
C ARG A 47 12.65 -2.24 -0.51
N GLY A 48 11.52 -2.37 -1.21
CA GLY A 48 11.14 -1.46 -2.29
C GLY A 48 10.99 -0.03 -1.78
N ASP A 49 10.45 0.11 -0.57
CA ASP A 49 10.22 1.38 0.11
C ASP A 49 11.35 1.77 1.08
N GLY A 50 12.46 1.05 1.07
CA GLY A 50 13.62 1.37 1.91
C GLY A 50 13.44 1.03 3.40
N ILE A 51 12.50 0.17 3.75
CA ILE A 51 12.20 -0.27 5.11
C ILE A 51 12.90 -1.62 5.40
N PRO A 52 13.87 -1.68 6.33
CA PRO A 52 14.57 -2.93 6.63
C PRO A 52 13.75 -3.87 7.52
N ASN A 53 14.15 -5.14 7.58
CA ASN A 53 13.54 -6.09 8.52
C ASN A 53 13.81 -5.73 9.98
N VAL A 54 12.97 -6.22 10.88
CA VAL A 54 13.02 -5.85 12.32
C VAL A 54 14.30 -6.30 13.05
N LEU A 55 15.09 -7.20 12.47
CA LEU A 55 16.36 -7.65 13.06
C LEU A 55 17.56 -6.79 12.62
N SER A 56 17.36 -5.93 11.63
CA SER A 56 18.40 -5.15 10.97
C SER A 56 18.32 -3.67 11.36
N PRO A 57 19.46 -2.97 11.45
CA PRO A 57 19.48 -1.55 11.79
C PRO A 57 18.90 -0.69 10.65
N ASP A 58 18.44 0.52 10.98
CA ASP A 58 17.79 1.48 10.08
C ASP A 58 18.65 1.84 8.86
N ASN A 59 19.94 2.06 9.09
CA ASN A 59 20.91 2.46 8.06
C ASN A 59 21.31 1.33 7.10
N CYS A 60 20.88 0.09 7.36
CA CYS A 60 21.37 -1.10 6.66
C CYS A 60 21.17 -1.02 5.15
N LEU A 61 20.02 -0.51 4.70
CA LEU A 61 19.71 -0.40 3.27
C LEU A 61 20.49 0.72 2.58
N ILE A 62 20.71 1.84 3.28
CA ILE A 62 21.42 3.01 2.76
C ILE A 62 22.92 2.72 2.63
N GLU A 63 23.49 2.08 3.66
CA GLU A 63 24.91 1.73 3.70
C GLU A 63 25.24 0.46 2.90
N GLY A 64 24.24 -0.18 2.28
CA GLY A 64 24.43 -1.44 1.54
C GLY A 64 24.83 -2.62 2.42
N LEU A 65 24.60 -2.52 3.73
CA LEU A 65 24.89 -3.59 4.68
C LEU A 65 23.95 -4.79 4.44
N ARG A 66 24.44 -5.97 4.78
CA ARG A 66 23.63 -7.19 4.71
C ARG A 66 22.64 -7.19 5.88
N GLN A 67 21.35 -7.24 5.55
CA GLN A 67 20.30 -7.46 6.54
C GLN A 67 20.45 -8.80 7.27
N LYS A 68 20.16 -8.81 8.57
CA LYS A 68 20.16 -10.06 9.36
C LYS A 68 19.07 -10.99 8.82
N PRO A 69 19.37 -12.30 8.66
CA PRO A 69 18.41 -13.23 8.09
C PRO A 69 17.23 -13.46 9.04
N LEU A 70 16.03 -13.17 8.53
CA LEU A 70 14.74 -13.46 9.15
C LEU A 70 14.13 -14.69 8.47
N THR A 71 14.31 -15.86 9.08
CA THR A 71 13.81 -17.14 8.57
C THR A 71 12.36 -17.38 8.98
N ALA A 72 11.64 -18.26 8.27
CA ALA A 72 10.27 -18.64 8.61
C ALA A 72 10.14 -19.16 10.06
N LYS A 73 11.12 -19.92 10.55
CA LYS A 73 11.17 -20.39 11.95
C LYS A 73 11.24 -19.23 12.95
N LYS A 74 11.99 -18.17 12.65
CA LYS A 74 12.07 -16.98 13.51
C LYS A 74 10.77 -16.20 13.50
N ILE A 75 10.16 -16.04 12.33
CA ILE A 75 8.84 -15.38 12.19
C ILE A 75 7.81 -16.13 13.02
N GLN A 76 7.76 -17.46 12.94
CA GLN A 76 6.82 -18.27 13.72
C GLN A 76 7.07 -18.12 15.23
N CYS A 77 8.34 -18.18 15.67
CA CYS A 77 8.68 -17.97 17.08
C CYS A 77 8.22 -16.60 17.61
N ILE A 78 8.36 -15.55 16.78
CA ILE A 78 7.87 -14.20 17.09
C ILE A 78 6.33 -14.19 17.12
N LYS A 79 5.64 -14.87 16.20
CA LYS A 79 4.17 -14.99 16.22
C LYS A 79 3.67 -15.66 17.49
N ASP A 80 4.31 -16.75 17.91
CA ASP A 80 3.85 -17.57 19.04
C ASP A 80 4.08 -16.89 20.40
N ASN A 81 5.20 -16.18 20.57
CA ASN A 81 5.62 -15.65 21.87
C ASN A 81 5.65 -14.11 21.95
N PHE A 82 5.39 -13.42 20.83
CA PHE A 82 5.52 -11.96 20.67
C PHE A 82 6.84 -11.39 21.22
N SER A 83 7.92 -12.18 21.20
CA SER A 83 9.23 -11.80 21.72
C SER A 83 10.09 -11.26 20.58
N ILE A 84 10.08 -9.94 20.42
CA ILE A 84 10.88 -9.22 19.43
C ILE A 84 12.10 -8.64 20.14
N SER A 85 13.30 -9.01 19.70
CA SER A 85 14.56 -8.54 20.31
C SER A 85 14.79 -7.04 20.18
N TYR A 86 14.14 -6.40 19.21
CA TYR A 86 14.23 -4.97 18.88
C TYR A 86 12.82 -4.40 18.67
N PRO A 87 12.06 -4.14 19.74
CA PRO A 87 10.68 -3.65 19.65
C PRO A 87 10.56 -2.30 18.93
N GLU A 88 11.61 -1.46 19.00
CA GLU A 88 11.70 -0.18 18.30
C GLU A 88 11.67 -0.33 16.78
N HIS A 89 12.33 -1.35 16.22
CA HIS A 89 12.30 -1.59 14.78
C HIS A 89 10.93 -2.10 14.32
N TYR A 90 10.26 -2.88 15.17
CA TYR A 90 8.89 -3.31 14.89
C TYR A 90 7.94 -2.12 14.88
N LEU A 91 8.02 -1.23 15.88
CA LEU A 91 7.20 -0.03 15.94
C LEU A 91 7.47 0.91 14.75
N ARG A 92 8.75 1.10 14.38
CA ARG A 92 9.15 1.84 13.18
C ARG A 92 8.46 1.26 11.94
N ASN A 93 8.60 -0.05 11.70
CA ASN A 93 8.02 -0.68 10.53
C ASN A 93 6.49 -0.61 10.54
N LYS A 94 5.86 -0.80 11.71
CA LYS A 94 4.42 -0.69 11.84
C LYS A 94 3.94 0.71 11.47
N ASN A 95 4.60 1.75 11.98
CA ASN A 95 4.25 3.13 11.65
C ASN A 95 4.43 3.49 10.17
N LEU A 96 5.35 2.81 9.48
CA LEU A 96 5.66 3.09 8.07
C LEU A 96 4.83 2.24 7.08
N ILE A 97 4.35 1.07 7.50
CA ILE A 97 3.68 0.08 6.61
C ILE A 97 2.17 0.00 6.87
N ASP A 98 1.75 0.07 8.13
CA ASP A 98 0.36 -0.15 8.52
C ASP A 98 -0.48 1.11 8.26
N PHE A 99 -1.51 0.98 7.41
CA PHE A 99 -2.41 2.09 7.09
C PHE A 99 -3.17 2.63 8.29
N GLU A 100 -3.30 1.86 9.38
CA GLU A 100 -3.89 2.37 10.63
C GLU A 100 -3.00 3.39 11.35
N HIS A 101 -1.72 3.49 10.99
CA HIS A 101 -0.76 4.41 11.61
C HIS A 101 -0.50 5.66 10.75
N ILE A 102 -1.29 5.89 9.70
CA ILE A 102 -1.26 7.12 8.92
C ILE A 102 -1.60 8.30 9.86
N PRO A 103 -0.77 9.36 9.91
CA PRO A 103 -1.05 10.52 10.75
C PRO A 103 -2.40 11.17 10.44
N GLU A 104 -3.14 11.52 11.50
CA GLU A 104 -4.50 12.07 11.41
C GLU A 104 -4.60 13.28 10.48
N HIS A 105 -3.62 14.19 10.54
CA HIS A 105 -3.61 15.38 9.68
C HIS A 105 -3.52 15.05 8.18
N ILE A 106 -2.91 13.92 7.80
CA ILE A 106 -2.88 13.45 6.41
C ILE A 106 -4.24 12.87 6.04
N HIS A 107 -4.81 12.03 6.90
CA HIS A 107 -6.13 11.45 6.70
C HIS A 107 -7.18 12.53 6.46
N THR A 108 -7.24 13.56 7.32
CA THR A 108 -8.18 14.66 7.20
C THR A 108 -8.04 15.40 5.88
N ARG A 109 -6.80 15.74 5.48
CA ARG A 109 -6.55 16.40 4.18
C ARG A 109 -7.03 15.59 2.99
N VAL A 110 -6.83 14.27 3.01
CA VAL A 110 -7.29 13.38 1.93
C VAL A 110 -8.82 13.38 1.84
N ILE A 111 -9.53 13.31 2.98
CA ILE A 111 -10.99 13.33 3.02
C ILE A 111 -11.55 14.69 2.58
N ASP A 112 -10.93 15.78 3.00
CA ASP A 112 -11.32 17.13 2.61
C ASP A 112 -11.20 17.33 1.10
N GLU A 113 -10.05 16.99 0.52
CA GLU A 113 -9.80 17.10 -0.93
C GLU A 113 -10.73 16.21 -1.74
N TYR A 114 -10.99 14.99 -1.27
CA TYR A 114 -11.97 14.09 -1.89
C TYR A 114 -13.36 14.71 -1.90
N SER A 115 -13.80 15.27 -0.78
CA SER A 115 -15.12 15.89 -0.63
C SER A 115 -15.28 17.10 -1.55
N VAL A 116 -14.23 17.88 -1.75
CA VAL A 116 -14.20 19.04 -2.67
C VAL A 116 -14.41 18.63 -4.14
N GLN A 117 -14.09 17.40 -4.53
CA GLN A 117 -14.33 16.94 -5.90
C GLN A 117 -15.81 16.59 -6.18
N ASN A 118 -16.62 16.44 -5.13
CA ASN A 118 -18.03 16.06 -5.28
C ASN A 118 -18.83 17.15 -6.03
N GLY A 119 -19.63 16.74 -7.01
CA GLY A 119 -20.45 17.65 -7.81
C GLY A 119 -19.72 18.36 -8.96
N LYS A 120 -18.43 18.08 -9.20
CA LYS A 120 -17.75 18.56 -10.41
C LYS A 120 -18.24 17.81 -11.64
N ASP A 121 -18.55 18.55 -12.70
CA ASP A 121 -19.00 17.99 -13.96
C ASP A 121 -17.84 17.66 -14.92
N ARG A 122 -18.17 16.98 -16.01
CA ARG A 122 -17.21 16.57 -17.06
C ARG A 122 -17.09 17.60 -18.18
N SER A 123 -17.64 18.81 -18.02
CA SER A 123 -17.72 19.83 -19.09
C SER A 123 -16.36 20.22 -19.66
N LYS A 124 -15.30 20.11 -18.85
CA LYS A 124 -13.93 20.46 -19.22
C LYS A 124 -13.22 19.42 -20.11
N LEU A 125 -13.73 18.19 -20.22
CA LEU A 125 -13.08 17.11 -20.97
C LEU A 125 -12.93 17.45 -22.46
N PHE A 126 -13.98 17.98 -23.08
CA PHE A 126 -13.97 18.30 -24.52
C PHE A 126 -12.87 19.32 -24.85
N ASN A 127 -12.85 20.44 -24.11
CA ASN A 127 -11.84 21.49 -24.30
C ASN A 127 -10.42 20.95 -24.04
N TYR A 128 -10.24 20.10 -23.03
CA TYR A 128 -8.96 19.45 -22.76
C TYR A 128 -8.49 18.57 -23.94
N PHE A 129 -9.39 17.79 -24.56
CA PHE A 129 -9.03 16.88 -25.66
C PHE A 129 -8.70 17.65 -26.94
N VAL A 130 -9.46 18.72 -27.24
CA VAL A 130 -9.19 19.60 -28.38
C VAL A 130 -7.82 20.28 -28.23
N ASN A 131 -7.55 20.88 -27.07
CA ASN A 131 -6.29 21.58 -26.81
C ASN A 131 -5.07 20.66 -26.90
N ASN A 132 -5.22 19.40 -26.48
CA ASN A 132 -4.17 18.39 -26.54
C ASN A 132 -4.18 17.54 -27.82
N LYS A 133 -5.02 17.89 -28.80
CA LYS A 133 -5.13 17.21 -30.11
C LYS A 133 -5.40 15.70 -30.00
N LEU A 134 -6.17 15.27 -28.99
CA LEU A 134 -6.50 13.87 -28.69
C LEU A 134 -7.67 13.34 -29.53
N LYS A 135 -7.57 13.45 -30.86
CA LYS A 135 -8.69 13.19 -31.80
C LYS A 135 -9.32 11.79 -31.62
N ASN A 136 -8.49 10.76 -31.51
CA ASN A 136 -8.99 9.37 -31.38
C ASN A 136 -9.77 9.16 -30.07
N LEU A 137 -9.41 9.87 -28.99
CA LEU A 137 -10.11 9.77 -27.71
C LEU A 137 -11.40 10.61 -27.70
N MET A 138 -11.51 11.64 -28.55
CA MET A 138 -12.74 12.45 -28.67
C MET A 138 -13.92 11.63 -29.17
N GLU A 139 -13.69 10.65 -30.05
CA GLU A 139 -14.72 9.75 -30.57
C GLU A 139 -15.36 8.90 -29.47
N HIS A 140 -14.61 8.64 -28.39
CA HIS A 140 -15.01 7.85 -27.22
C HIS A 140 -15.23 8.70 -25.97
N ILE A 141 -15.47 10.01 -26.10
CA ILE A 141 -15.53 10.93 -24.95
C ILE A 141 -16.61 10.56 -23.91
N SER A 142 -17.68 9.88 -24.34
CA SER A 142 -18.74 9.40 -23.45
C SER A 142 -18.33 8.22 -22.56
N GLU A 143 -17.22 7.55 -22.85
CA GLU A 143 -16.70 6.41 -22.07
C GLU A 143 -15.89 6.86 -20.83
N PHE A 144 -15.55 8.15 -20.72
CA PHE A 144 -14.81 8.76 -19.62
C PHE A 144 -15.73 9.42 -18.58
#